data_AF-A0A1X1IG00-F1
#
_entry.id   AF-A0A1X1IG00-F1
#
_cell.length_a   1.000
_cell.length_b   1.000
_cell.length_c   1.000
_cell.angle_alpha   90.00
_cell.angle_beta   90.00
_cell.angle_gamma   90.00
#
_symmetry.space_group_name_H-M   'P 1'
#
loop_
_entity.id
_entity.type
_entity.pdbx_description
1 polymer ?
#
loop_
_entity_poly.entity_id
_entity_poly.type
_entity_poly.pdbx_seq_one_letter_code
_entity_poly.pdbx_strand_id
1 'polypeptide(L)' 'MSDLSDEILNQAVLELQERLDGLAKERFIKLPPSHQREWAHYISEAKKDETKLRRLNKMKADLLEP' A
#
# COMPACT_ATOMS: atom_id res chain seq x y z
N MET A 1 21.21 7.33 -8.70
CA MET A 1 20.65 7.46 -7.33
C MET A 1 19.15 7.25 -7.43
N SER A 2 18.70 6.00 -7.27
CA SER A 2 17.29 5.55 -7.38
C SER A 2 17.07 4.26 -6.58
N ASP A 3 18.11 3.43 -6.47
CA ASP A 3 18.00 2.08 -5.92
C ASP A 3 17.47 2.04 -4.48
N LEU A 4 17.94 2.95 -3.60
CA LEU A 4 17.50 2.99 -2.21
C LEU A 4 16.02 3.37 -2.06
N SER A 5 15.51 4.31 -2.88
CA SER A 5 14.10 4.71 -2.83
C SER A 5 13.18 3.62 -3.37
N ASP A 6 13.61 2.95 -4.43
CA ASP A 6 12.85 1.84 -5.02
C ASP A 6 12.81 0.64 -4.07
N GLU A 7 13.91 0.36 -3.36
CA GLU A 7 13.98 -0.71 -2.37
C GLU A 7 13.10 -0.44 -1.14
N ILE A 8 13.12 0.80 -0.62
CA ILE A 8 12.20 1.23 0.46
C ILE A 8 10.74 1.09 0.01
N LEU A 9 10.44 1.49 -1.24
CA LEU A 9 9.08 1.42 -1.75
C LEU A 9 8.61 -0.02 -1.98
N ASN A 10 9.49 -0.89 -2.49
CA ASN A 10 9.20 -2.32 -2.62
C ASN A 10 8.99 -2.96 -1.24
N GLN A 11 9.79 -2.60 -0.23
CA GLN A 11 9.58 -3.06 1.15
C GLN A 11 8.22 -2.60 1.70
N ALA A 12 7.83 -1.35 1.46
CA ALA A 12 6.53 -0.84 1.87
C ALA A 12 5.37 -1.59 1.17
N VAL A 13 5.53 -2.02 -0.08
CA VAL A 13 4.55 -2.88 -0.75
C VAL A 13 4.43 -4.24 -0.04
N LEU A 14 5.54 -4.87 0.34
CA LEU A 14 5.53 -6.14 1.06
C LEU A 14 4.83 -6.00 2.43
N GLU A 15 5.15 -4.96 3.18
CA GLU A 15 4.48 -4.66 4.46
C GLU A 15 2.97 -4.48 4.30
N LEU A 16 2.52 -3.84 3.22
CA LEU A 16 1.08 -3.74 2.93
C LEU A 16 0.47 -5.12 2.63
N GLN A 17 1.12 -5.97 1.84
CA GLN A 17 0.64 -7.32 1.57
C GLN A 17 0.50 -8.17 2.84
N GLU A 18 1.37 -7.99 3.82
CA GLU A 18 1.29 -8.67 5.12
C GLU A 18 0.17 -8.13 6.02
N ARG A 19 -0.10 -6.82 5.96
CA ARG A 19 -1.14 -6.15 6.77
C ARG A 19 -2.56 -6.30 6.21
N LEU A 20 -2.68 -6.73 4.96
CA LEU A 20 -3.95 -7.02 4.32
C LEU A 20 -4.32 -8.49 4.50
N ASP A 21 -5.62 -8.75 4.53
CA ASP A 21 -6.23 -10.06 4.68
C ASP A 21 -7.43 -10.22 3.74
N GLY A 22 -7.85 -11.48 3.55
CA GLY A 22 -9.01 -11.86 2.75
C GLY A 22 -9.05 -11.23 1.35
N LEU A 23 -10.25 -10.78 0.95
CA LEU A 23 -10.50 -10.21 -0.38
C LEU A 23 -9.67 -8.95 -0.67
N ALA A 24 -9.38 -8.13 0.35
CA ALA A 24 -8.55 -6.95 0.18
C ALA A 24 -7.11 -7.32 -0.21
N LYS A 25 -6.53 -8.34 0.44
CA LYS A 25 -5.21 -8.88 0.07
C LYS A 25 -5.21 -9.44 -1.34
N GLU A 26 -6.21 -10.26 -1.68
CA GLU A 26 -6.31 -10.86 -3.02
C GLU A 26 -6.41 -9.81 -4.12
N ARG A 27 -7.22 -8.77 -3.93
CA ARG A 27 -7.39 -7.68 -4.89
C ARG A 27 -6.14 -6.80 -4.97
N PHE A 28 -5.49 -6.52 -3.85
CA PHE A 28 -4.23 -5.77 -3.84
C PHE A 28 -3.11 -6.48 -4.59
N ILE A 29 -2.92 -7.79 -4.39
CA ILE A 29 -1.88 -8.58 -5.09
C ILE A 29 -2.14 -8.62 -6.61
N LYS A 30 -3.41 -8.56 -7.03
CA LYS A 30 -3.81 -8.52 -8.45
C LYS A 30 -3.65 -7.13 -9.09
N LEU A 31 -3.43 -6.07 -8.32
CA LEU A 31 -3.17 -4.74 -8.89
C LEU A 31 -1.88 -4.75 -9.71
N PRO A 32 -1.79 -3.93 -10.76
CA PRO A 32 -0.51 -3.71 -11.45
C PRO A 32 0.55 -3.20 -10.46
N PRO A 33 1.83 -3.58 -10.60
CA PRO A 33 2.89 -3.17 -9.67
C PRO A 33 2.99 -1.65 -9.46
N SER A 34 2.69 -0.85 -10.48
CA SER A 34 2.65 0.62 -10.37
C SER A 34 1.60 1.08 -9.36
N HIS A 35 0.40 0.50 -9.38
CA HIS A 35 -0.70 0.85 -8.48
C HIS A 35 -0.42 0.37 -7.04
N GLN A 36 0.24 -0.78 -6.87
CA GLN A 36 0.70 -1.22 -5.55
C GLN A 36 1.70 -0.22 -4.96
N ARG A 37 2.64 0.26 -5.78
CA ARG A 37 3.62 1.28 -5.41
C ARG A 37 2.99 2.64 -5.12
N GLU A 38 1.98 3.06 -5.89
CA GLU A 38 1.23 4.29 -5.63
C GLU A 38 0.59 4.27 -4.24
N TRP A 39 -0.03 3.15 -3.85
CA TRP A 39 -0.57 2.99 -2.50
C TRP A 39 0.50 2.99 -1.42
N ALA A 40 1.60 2.27 -1.62
CA ALA A 40 2.74 2.25 -0.70
C ALA A 40 3.36 3.65 -0.54
N HIS A 41 3.49 4.40 -1.62
CA HIS A 41 3.97 5.78 -1.60
C HIS A 41 2.99 6.69 -0.85
N TYR A 42 1.71 6.66 -1.24
CA TYR A 42 0.67 7.46 -0.60
C TYR A 42 0.58 7.20 0.91
N ILE A 43 0.73 5.96 1.37
CA ILE A 43 0.70 5.65 2.80
C ILE A 43 2.02 6.07 3.46
N SER A 44 3.18 5.79 2.87
CA SER A 44 4.50 6.09 3.46
C SER A 44 4.81 7.59 3.56
N GLU A 45 4.28 8.41 2.64
CA GLU A 45 4.41 9.87 2.69
C GLU A 45 3.77 10.52 3.92
N ALA A 46 2.79 9.86 4.55
CA ALA A 46 2.14 10.41 5.74
C ALA A 46 3.10 10.34 6.95
N LYS A 47 3.43 11.50 7.52
CA LYS A 47 4.33 11.58 8.70
C LYS A 47 3.68 11.17 10.02
N LYS A 48 2.35 11.25 10.12
CA LYS A 48 1.58 10.92 11.34
C LYS A 48 0.93 9.55 11.20
N ASP A 49 1.04 8.73 12.24
CA ASP A 49 0.50 7.37 12.23
C ASP A 49 -1.02 7.34 12.05
N GLU A 50 -1.75 8.29 12.64
CA GLU A 50 -3.19 8.43 12.44
C GLU A 50 -3.54 8.65 10.95
N THR A 51 -2.73 9.46 10.25
CA THR A 51 -2.91 9.68 8.81
C THR A 51 -2.55 8.44 8.00
N LYS A 52 -1.48 7.72 8.36
CA LYS A 52 -1.14 6.43 7.74
C LYS A 52 -2.30 5.44 7.88
N LEU A 53 -2.88 5.33 9.08
CA LEU A 53 -4.01 4.45 9.36
C LEU A 53 -5.26 4.84 8.56
N ARG A 54 -5.59 6.14 8.48
CA ARG A 54 -6.69 6.63 7.66
C ARG A 54 -6.51 6.30 6.17
N ARG A 55 -5.29 6.50 5.64
CA ARG A 55 -4.95 6.18 4.24
C ARG A 55 -5.03 4.68 3.97
N LEU A 56 -4.55 3.84 4.89
CA LEU A 56 -4.69 2.39 4.81
C LEU A 56 -6.16 1.95 4.80
N ASN A 57 -6.99 2.51 5.67
CA ASN A 57 -8.42 2.19 5.73
C ASN A 57 -9.15 2.63 4.45
N LYS A 58 -8.78 3.78 3.87
CA LYS A 58 -9.27 4.20 2.56
C LYS A 58 -8.90 3.18 1.48
N MET A 59 -7.63 2.79 1.39
CA MET A 59 -7.20 1.77 0.42
C MET A 59 -7.98 0.47 0.58
N LYS A 60 -8.16 -0.01 1.82
CA LYS A 60 -8.97 -1.21 2.09
C LYS A 60 -10.40 -1.07 1.58
N ALA A 61 -11.04 0.08 1.80
CA ALA A 61 -12.38 0.36 1.29
C ALA A 61 -12.41 0.36 -0.24
N ASP A 62 -11.52 1.14 -0.89
CA ASP A 62 -11.42 1.24 -2.34
C ASP A 62 -11.15 -0.13 -2.99
N LEU A 63 -10.32 -0.97 -2.36
CA LEU A 63 -10.06 -2.35 -2.81
C LEU A 63 -11.29 -3.24 -2.71
N LEU A 64 -12.22 -2.98 -1.78
CA LEU A 64 -13.41 -3.81 -1.56
C LEU A 64 -14.64 -3.28 -2.30
N GLU A 65 -14.54 -2.13 -2.99
CA GLU A 65 -15.62 -1.62 -3.83
C GLU A 65 -15.94 -2.62 -4.97
N PRO A 66 -17.23 -2.90 -5.26
CA PRO A 66 -17.64 -3.92 -6.23
C PRO A 66 -17.08 -3.73 -7.65
#